data_AF-I6EAB5-F1
#
_entry.id   AF-I6EAB5-F1
#
_cell.length_a   1.000
_cell.length_b   1.000
_cell.length_c   1.000
_cell.angle_alpha   90.00
_cell.angle_beta   90.00
_cell.angle_gamma   90.00
#
_symmetry.space_group_name_H-M   'P 1'
#
loop_
_entity.id
_entity.type
_entity.pdbx_description
1 polymer ?
#
loop_
_entity_poly.entity_id
_entity_poly.type
_entity_poly.pdbx_seq_one_letter_code
_entity_poly.pdbx_strand_id
1 'polypeptide(L)'
;MRTLVLLSLFSFVVKFGLMVQISDLWQFLLFLFPLLATMQLLKLQMPKFAALWGQLIVFMGSFIAVTNPPVYDFADFLNDNLAKIVGVALAWLAFAILRPGSDARKSRRHIRALRRDFVDQLSRHPTLSESEFESLTYHHVSQLSNSQDALARRWLLRWGVVLLNCSHVVWQLRDWESRSDPLSRVRDNCISLLRGVMSERGVQQKSLAATLEELQRICDSLARHHQPAARELAAIVWRLYCSLSQLEQAPPQGTQAS
;
A
#
# COMPACT_ATOMS: atom_id res chain seq x y z
N MET A 1 -11.72 -17.60 19.42
CA MET A 1 -11.84 -18.92 20.08
C MET A 1 -11.80 -18.83 21.60
N ARG A 2 -10.72 -18.36 22.24
CA ARG A 2 -10.64 -18.23 23.71
C ARG A 2 -11.82 -17.45 24.34
N THR A 3 -12.25 -16.37 23.70
CA THR A 3 -13.38 -15.54 24.15
C THR A 3 -14.71 -16.26 24.11
N LEU A 4 -14.97 -17.07 23.07
CA LEU A 4 -16.22 -17.82 22.92
C LEU A 4 -16.34 -18.95 23.95
N VAL A 5 -15.22 -19.59 24.29
CA VAL A 5 -15.19 -20.62 25.34
C VAL A 5 -15.45 -19.99 26.72
N LEU A 6 -14.80 -18.85 27.02
CA LEU A 6 -15.07 -18.08 28.23
C LEU A 6 -16.53 -17.62 28.30
N LEU A 7 -17.10 -17.14 27.20
CA LEU A 7 -18.51 -16.76 27.08
C LEU A 7 -19.45 -17.93 27.35
N SER A 8 -19.17 -19.11 26.78
CA SER A 8 -19.98 -20.30 26.97
C SER A 8 -19.94 -20.81 28.42
N LEU A 9 -18.78 -20.77 29.07
CA LEU A 9 -18.65 -21.16 30.47
C LEU A 9 -19.36 -20.14 31.38
N PHE A 10 -19.15 -18.86 31.13
CA PHE A 10 -19.78 -17.77 31.87
C PHE A 10 -21.31 -17.81 31.71
N SER A 11 -21.82 -17.98 30.48
CA SER A 11 -23.26 -18.05 30.23
C SER A 11 -23.90 -19.27 30.89
N PHE A 12 -23.18 -20.40 30.95
CA PHE A 12 -23.65 -21.58 31.69
C PHE A 12 -23.85 -21.27 33.17
N VAL A 13 -22.85 -20.67 33.83
CA VAL A 13 -22.93 -20.29 35.24
C VAL A 13 -24.05 -19.28 35.49
N VAL A 14 -24.18 -18.26 34.62
CA VAL A 14 -25.24 -17.26 34.76
C VAL A 14 -26.62 -17.86 34.53
N LYS A 15 -26.83 -18.65 33.46
CA LYS A 15 -28.15 -19.19 33.12
C LYS A 15 -28.63 -20.25 34.12
N PHE A 16 -27.78 -21.18 34.52
CA PHE A 16 -28.19 -22.30 35.38
C PHE A 16 -27.90 -22.10 36.87
N GLY A 17 -26.94 -21.23 37.22
CA GLY A 17 -26.64 -20.90 38.62
C GLY A 17 -27.45 -19.71 39.14
N LEU A 18 -27.47 -18.62 38.37
CA LEU A 18 -28.02 -17.35 38.81
C LEU A 18 -29.44 -17.09 38.31
N MET A 19 -29.72 -17.28 37.01
CA MET A 19 -31.03 -16.96 36.45
C MET A 19 -32.14 -17.85 37.00
N VAL A 20 -31.85 -19.05 37.49
CA VAL A 20 -32.83 -19.93 38.17
C VAL A 20 -33.37 -19.28 39.46
N GLN A 21 -32.59 -18.40 40.09
CA GLN A 21 -32.95 -17.71 41.34
C GLN A 21 -33.63 -16.35 41.09
N ILE A 22 -33.62 -15.87 39.84
CA ILE A 22 -34.11 -14.55 39.48
C ILE A 22 -35.49 -14.71 38.83
N SER A 23 -36.53 -14.25 39.54
CA SER A 23 -37.92 -14.35 39.08
C SER A 23 -38.40 -13.07 38.38
N ASP A 24 -37.83 -11.92 38.77
CA ASP A 24 -38.27 -10.60 38.33
C ASP A 24 -37.24 -9.86 37.48
N LEU A 25 -37.73 -9.04 36.55
CA LEU A 25 -36.90 -8.23 35.66
C LEU A 25 -36.01 -7.23 36.42
N TRP A 26 -36.49 -6.64 37.51
CA TRP A 26 -35.69 -5.66 38.28
C TRP A 26 -34.48 -6.33 38.96
N GLN A 27 -34.62 -7.56 39.44
CA GLN A 27 -33.52 -8.36 40.01
C GLN A 27 -32.49 -8.67 38.93
N PHE A 28 -32.95 -9.04 37.73
CA PHE A 28 -32.08 -9.24 36.57
C PHE A 28 -31.32 -7.96 36.20
N LEU A 29 -31.99 -6.80 36.19
CA LEU A 29 -31.35 -5.51 35.90
C LEU A 29 -30.30 -5.13 36.96
N LEU A 30 -30.57 -5.37 38.25
CA LEU A 30 -29.60 -5.12 39.32
C LEU A 30 -28.36 -6.01 39.22
N PHE A 31 -28.46 -7.18 38.60
CA PHE A 31 -27.30 -8.00 38.28
C PHE A 31 -26.60 -7.53 36.99
N LEU A 32 -27.37 -7.33 35.92
CA LEU A 32 -26.84 -7.05 34.59
C LEU A 32 -26.14 -5.68 34.53
N PHE A 33 -26.71 -4.66 35.18
CA PHE A 33 -26.16 -3.30 35.15
C PHE A 33 -24.73 -3.21 35.73
N PRO A 34 -24.44 -3.65 36.97
CA PRO A 34 -23.08 -3.62 37.50
C PRO A 34 -22.13 -4.53 36.71
N LEU A 35 -22.61 -5.66 36.19
CA LEU A 35 -21.81 -6.54 35.35
C LEU A 35 -21.36 -5.84 34.05
N LEU A 36 -22.29 -5.20 33.33
CA LEU A 36 -21.98 -4.46 32.11
C LEU A 36 -21.11 -3.24 32.40
N ALA A 37 -21.40 -2.50 33.46
CA ALA A 37 -20.61 -1.34 33.87
C ALA A 37 -19.17 -1.73 34.19
N THR A 38 -18.96 -2.80 34.96
CA THR A 38 -17.61 -3.30 35.28
C THR A 38 -16.86 -3.77 34.04
N MET A 39 -17.49 -4.55 33.15
CA MET A 39 -16.86 -4.96 31.89
C MET A 39 -16.50 -3.76 31.00
N GLN A 40 -17.37 -2.74 30.94
CA GLN A 40 -17.12 -1.52 30.18
C GLN A 40 -15.98 -0.69 30.78
N LEU A 41 -15.88 -0.62 32.12
CA LEU A 41 -14.75 0.02 32.79
C LEU A 41 -13.44 -0.73 32.54
N LEU A 42 -13.44 -2.07 32.62
CA LEU A 42 -12.28 -2.89 32.31
C LEU A 42 -11.83 -2.74 30.85
N LYS A 43 -12.78 -2.61 29.91
CA LYS A 43 -12.48 -2.29 28.51
C LYS A 43 -11.71 -0.99 28.37
N LEU A 44 -12.08 0.05 29.13
CA LEU A 44 -11.43 1.37 29.10
C LEU A 44 -10.06 1.35 29.81
N GLN A 45 -9.94 0.62 30.92
CA GLN A 45 -8.70 0.51 31.69
C GLN A 45 -7.65 -0.37 31.01
N MET A 46 -8.06 -1.39 30.25
CA MET A 46 -7.17 -2.36 29.62
C MET A 46 -7.24 -2.29 28.08
N PRO A 47 -6.63 -1.28 27.43
CA PRO A 47 -6.73 -1.08 25.98
C PRO A 47 -6.20 -2.28 25.17
N LYS A 48 -5.22 -3.01 25.70
CA LYS A 48 -4.67 -4.24 25.10
C LYS A 48 -5.73 -5.35 24.93
N PHE A 49 -6.73 -5.39 25.81
CA PHE A 49 -7.81 -6.37 25.80
C PHE A 49 -9.18 -5.76 25.44
N ALA A 50 -9.23 -4.52 24.96
CA ALA A 50 -10.48 -3.82 24.70
C ALA A 50 -11.38 -4.56 23.69
N ALA A 51 -10.79 -5.22 22.69
CA ALA A 51 -11.53 -6.04 21.74
C ALA A 51 -12.17 -7.27 22.40
N LEU A 52 -11.46 -7.91 23.36
CA LEU A 52 -11.97 -9.06 24.11
C LEU A 52 -13.15 -8.66 25.00
N TRP A 53 -13.02 -7.56 25.75
CA TRP A 53 -14.11 -7.04 26.58
C TRP A 53 -15.31 -6.59 25.75
N GLY A 54 -15.08 -5.96 24.60
CA GLY A 54 -16.15 -5.60 23.67
C GLY A 54 -16.92 -6.81 23.14
N GLN A 55 -16.22 -7.89 22.77
CA GLN A 55 -16.84 -9.14 22.36
C GLN A 55 -17.66 -9.79 23.49
N LEU A 56 -17.13 -9.80 24.71
CA LEU A 56 -17.84 -10.31 25.88
C LEU A 56 -19.16 -9.56 26.08
N ILE A 57 -19.13 -8.23 26.10
CA ILE A 57 -20.33 -7.39 26.30
C ILE A 57 -21.38 -7.66 25.22
N VAL A 58 -20.98 -7.68 23.94
CA VAL A 58 -21.92 -7.81 22.81
C VAL A 58 -22.49 -9.23 22.71
N PHE A 59 -21.65 -10.26 22.84
CA PHE A 59 -22.09 -11.64 22.63
C PHE A 59 -22.70 -12.29 23.87
N MET A 60 -22.46 -11.77 25.07
CA MET A 60 -23.01 -12.33 26.31
C MET A 60 -24.54 -12.46 26.28
N GLY A 61 -25.26 -11.45 25.79
CA GLY A 61 -26.73 -11.53 25.67
C GLY A 61 -27.19 -12.69 24.78
N SER A 62 -26.49 -12.92 23.67
CA SER A 62 -26.78 -14.03 22.75
C SER A 62 -26.45 -15.40 23.36
N PHE A 63 -25.41 -15.50 24.19
CA PHE A 63 -25.00 -16.76 24.83
C PHE A 63 -25.84 -17.11 26.06
N ILE A 64 -26.33 -16.12 26.81
CA ILE A 64 -27.25 -16.35 27.94
C ILE A 64 -28.63 -16.77 27.42
N ALA A 65 -29.06 -16.23 26.26
CA ALA A 65 -30.34 -16.55 25.64
C ALA A 65 -31.51 -16.45 26.65
N VAL A 66 -31.64 -15.25 27.23
CA VAL A 66 -32.70 -14.91 28.19
C VAL A 66 -34.06 -15.03 27.50
N THR A 67 -34.95 -15.83 28.06
CA THR A 67 -36.32 -16.03 27.58
C THR A 67 -37.33 -15.64 28.66
N ASN A 68 -38.51 -15.19 28.24
CA ASN A 68 -39.64 -14.93 29.13
C ASN A 68 -40.91 -15.57 28.52
N PRO A 69 -41.50 -16.61 29.12
CA PRO A 69 -41.13 -17.23 30.40
C PRO A 69 -39.76 -17.93 30.35
N PRO A 70 -39.05 -18.03 31.49
CA PRO A 70 -37.70 -18.61 31.53
C PRO A 70 -37.74 -20.12 31.30
N VAL A 71 -37.11 -20.58 30.22
CA VAL A 71 -36.95 -22.01 29.88
C VAL A 71 -35.52 -22.45 30.13
N TYR A 72 -35.33 -23.47 30.97
CA TYR A 72 -34.03 -24.04 31.32
C TYR A 72 -33.85 -25.43 30.70
N ASP A 73 -33.73 -25.47 29.38
CA ASP A 73 -33.34 -26.70 28.66
C ASP A 73 -31.82 -26.75 28.52
N PHE A 74 -31.20 -27.77 29.15
CA PHE A 74 -29.76 -27.97 29.10
C PHE A 74 -29.27 -28.50 27.75
N ALA A 75 -30.02 -29.40 27.12
CA ALA A 75 -29.64 -30.00 25.85
C ALA A 75 -29.66 -28.95 24.73
N ASP A 76 -30.73 -28.15 24.67
CA ASP A 76 -30.85 -27.07 23.70
C ASP A 76 -29.80 -25.97 23.95
N PHE A 77 -29.54 -25.63 25.21
CA PHE A 77 -28.50 -24.66 25.54
C PHE A 77 -27.10 -25.12 25.12
N LEU A 78 -26.73 -26.38 25.38
CA LEU A 78 -25.44 -26.91 24.95
C LEU A 78 -25.34 -26.95 23.42
N ASN A 79 -26.39 -27.41 22.75
CA ASN A 79 -26.43 -27.51 21.30
C ASN A 79 -26.29 -26.12 20.65
N ASP A 80 -27.02 -25.12 21.15
CA ASP A 80 -26.97 -23.74 20.63
C ASP A 80 -25.60 -23.08 20.85
N ASN A 81 -24.99 -23.24 22.03
CA ASN A 81 -23.64 -22.71 22.28
C ASN A 81 -22.57 -23.42 21.45
N LEU A 82 -22.68 -24.74 21.28
CA LEU A 82 -21.76 -25.50 20.43
C LEU A 82 -21.90 -25.06 18.97
N ALA A 83 -23.13 -24.89 18.48
CA ALA A 83 -23.41 -24.40 17.14
C ALA A 83 -22.79 -23.00 16.90
N LYS A 84 -22.92 -22.09 17.87
CA LYS A 84 -22.29 -20.75 17.81
C LYS A 84 -20.77 -20.83 17.72
N ILE A 85 -20.12 -21.68 18.55
CA ILE A 85 -18.67 -21.85 18.52
C ILE A 85 -18.20 -22.44 17.19
N VAL A 86 -18.85 -23.51 16.72
CA VAL A 86 -18.51 -24.17 15.46
C VAL A 86 -18.75 -23.25 14.26
N GLY A 87 -19.86 -22.52 14.24
CA GLY A 87 -20.18 -21.57 13.18
C GLY A 87 -19.12 -20.48 13.04
N VAL A 88 -18.68 -19.88 14.14
CA VAL A 88 -17.59 -18.89 14.11
C VAL A 88 -16.25 -19.54 13.71
N ALA A 89 -15.98 -20.78 14.16
CA ALA A 89 -14.77 -21.51 13.78
C ALA A 89 -14.70 -21.76 12.26
N LEU A 90 -15.82 -22.18 11.67
CA LEU A 90 -15.94 -22.43 10.23
C LEU A 90 -15.81 -21.13 9.42
N ALA A 91 -16.44 -20.05 9.86
CA ALA A 91 -16.28 -18.74 9.23
C ALA A 91 -14.82 -18.27 9.27
N TRP A 92 -14.15 -18.40 10.44
CA TRP A 92 -12.74 -18.09 10.58
C TRP A 92 -11.86 -18.95 9.65
N LEU A 93 -12.13 -20.25 9.56
CA LEU A 93 -11.43 -21.16 8.67
C LEU A 93 -11.60 -20.77 7.20
N ALA A 94 -12.81 -20.41 6.78
CA ALA A 94 -13.09 -19.93 5.43
C ALA A 94 -12.25 -18.68 5.09
N PHE A 95 -12.17 -17.70 6.00
CA PHE A 95 -11.31 -16.51 5.82
C PHE A 95 -9.81 -16.84 5.85
N ALA A 96 -9.40 -17.82 6.65
CA ALA A 96 -8.01 -18.27 6.70
C ALA A 96 -7.58 -18.97 5.40
N ILE A 97 -8.51 -19.67 4.74
CA ILE A 97 -8.29 -20.33 3.44
C ILE A 97 -8.35 -19.30 2.30
N LEU A 98 -9.36 -18.42 2.30
CA LEU A 98 -9.57 -17.38 1.28
C LEU A 98 -8.61 -16.18 1.41
N ARG A 99 -7.41 -16.38 1.97
CA ARG A 99 -6.45 -15.29 2.24
C ARG A 99 -6.36 -14.35 1.04
N PRO A 100 -6.65 -13.04 1.21
CA PRO A 100 -6.49 -12.07 0.14
C PRO A 100 -5.04 -12.12 -0.36
N GLY A 101 -4.86 -11.98 -1.67
CA GLY A 101 -3.55 -12.08 -2.31
C GLY A 101 -2.52 -11.18 -1.63
N SER A 102 -1.32 -11.70 -1.42
CA SER A 102 -0.22 -10.98 -0.76
C SER A 102 -0.03 -9.56 -1.33
N ASP A 103 -0.13 -8.55 -0.46
CA ASP A 103 0.14 -7.15 -0.78
C ASP A 103 1.50 -6.96 -1.47
N ALA A 104 2.52 -7.73 -1.07
CA ALA A 104 3.84 -7.73 -1.70
C ALA A 104 3.83 -8.11 -3.19
N ARG A 105 2.90 -8.97 -3.65
CA ARG A 105 2.79 -9.29 -5.09
C ARG A 105 2.13 -8.14 -5.83
N LYS A 106 1.11 -7.52 -5.23
CA LYS A 106 0.41 -6.37 -5.79
C LYS A 106 1.35 -5.15 -5.88
N SER A 107 2.13 -4.87 -4.83
CA SER A 107 3.11 -3.79 -4.80
C SER A 107 4.18 -3.95 -5.87
N ARG A 108 4.73 -5.17 -6.02
CA ARG A 108 5.71 -5.50 -7.08
C ARG A 108 5.14 -5.31 -8.49
N ARG A 109 3.86 -5.62 -8.73
CA ARG A 109 3.20 -5.39 -10.02
C ARG A 109 3.10 -3.89 -10.33
N HIS A 110 2.71 -3.08 -9.36
CA HIS A 110 2.65 -1.63 -9.54
C HIS A 110 4.03 -1.01 -9.79
N ILE A 111 5.07 -1.45 -9.08
CA ILE A 111 6.46 -0.99 -9.33
C ILE A 111 6.90 -1.36 -10.75
N ARG A 112 6.63 -2.59 -11.22
CA ARG A 112 6.96 -2.98 -12.59
C ARG A 112 6.19 -2.20 -13.64
N ALA A 113 4.91 -1.91 -13.40
CA ALA A 113 4.11 -1.05 -14.28
C ALA A 113 4.73 0.34 -14.38
N LEU A 114 4.98 1.00 -13.24
CA LEU A 114 5.63 2.32 -13.20
C LEU A 114 6.95 2.35 -13.96
N ARG A 115 7.76 1.28 -13.84
CA ARG A 115 9.03 1.17 -14.57
C ARG A 115 8.84 1.04 -16.08
N ARG A 116 7.85 0.27 -16.53
CA ARG A 116 7.52 0.15 -17.95
C ARG A 116 7.06 1.48 -18.52
N ASP A 117 6.15 2.15 -17.81
CA ASP A 117 5.61 3.43 -18.23
C ASP A 117 6.70 4.49 -18.29
N PHE A 118 7.65 4.49 -17.34
CA PHE A 118 8.82 5.37 -17.41
C PHE A 118 9.77 5.04 -18.59
N VAL A 119 10.00 3.75 -18.87
CA VAL A 119 10.80 3.35 -20.05
C VAL A 119 10.15 3.85 -21.35
N ASP A 120 8.82 3.84 -21.41
CA ASP A 120 8.07 4.43 -22.52
C ASP A 120 8.30 5.94 -22.62
N GLN A 121 8.30 6.68 -21.50
CA GLN A 121 8.58 8.12 -21.47
C GLN A 121 9.98 8.51 -21.97
N LEU A 122 10.99 7.65 -21.73
CA LEU A 122 12.35 7.84 -22.24
C LEU A 122 12.49 7.55 -23.75
N SER A 123 11.48 6.97 -24.39
CA SER A 123 11.53 6.66 -25.80
C SER A 123 11.39 7.93 -26.67
N ARG A 124 11.76 7.81 -27.94
CA ARG A 124 11.66 8.92 -28.91
C ARG A 124 10.20 9.39 -29.07
N HIS A 125 9.28 8.44 -29.11
CA HIS A 125 7.84 8.67 -29.27
C HIS A 125 7.10 7.88 -28.19
N PRO A 126 6.88 8.49 -27.00
CA PRO A 126 6.14 7.85 -25.93
C PRO A 126 4.69 7.64 -26.33
N THR A 127 4.07 6.56 -25.82
CA THR A 127 2.65 6.27 -26.05
C THR A 127 1.74 7.12 -25.18
N LEU A 128 2.19 7.44 -23.96
CA LEU A 128 1.48 8.28 -23.01
C LEU A 128 2.00 9.72 -23.08
N SER A 129 1.08 10.68 -23.01
CA SER A 129 1.44 12.09 -22.82
C SER A 129 2.04 12.34 -21.43
N GLU A 130 2.68 13.51 -21.25
CA GLU A 130 3.27 13.92 -19.98
C GLU A 130 2.24 13.89 -18.83
N SER A 131 1.06 14.47 -19.05
CA SER A 131 0.01 14.58 -18.04
C SER A 131 -0.64 13.23 -17.70
N GLU A 132 -0.78 12.34 -18.68
CA GLU A 132 -1.27 10.97 -18.46
C GLU A 132 -0.29 10.16 -17.63
N PHE A 133 1.01 10.23 -17.95
CA PHE A 133 2.05 9.56 -17.17
C PHE A 133 2.14 10.10 -15.75
N GLU A 134 2.06 11.42 -15.57
CA GLU A 134 2.04 12.06 -14.26
C GLU A 134 0.82 11.59 -13.43
N SER A 135 -0.36 11.58 -14.05
CA SER A 135 -1.61 11.10 -13.41
C SER A 135 -1.53 9.63 -13.00
N LEU A 136 -0.99 8.76 -13.87
CA LEU A 136 -0.78 7.34 -13.57
C LEU A 136 0.22 7.15 -12.44
N THR A 137 1.30 7.94 -12.43
CA THR A 137 2.30 7.90 -11.36
C THR A 137 1.68 8.30 -10.02
N TYR A 138 0.91 9.39 -9.96
CA TYR A 138 0.18 9.77 -8.74
C TYR A 138 -0.84 8.71 -8.31
N HIS A 139 -1.55 8.10 -9.26
CA HIS A 139 -2.46 7.00 -8.93
C HIS A 139 -1.71 5.81 -8.31
N HIS A 140 -0.56 5.43 -8.86
CA HIS A 140 0.28 4.39 -8.28
C HIS A 140 0.86 4.77 -6.91
N VAL A 141 1.23 6.04 -6.72
CA VAL A 141 1.66 6.60 -5.43
C VAL A 141 0.58 6.40 -4.37
N SER A 142 -0.65 6.80 -4.67
CA SER A 142 -1.80 6.68 -3.76
C SER A 142 -2.15 5.22 -3.43
N GLN A 143 -2.09 4.33 -4.42
CA GLN A 143 -2.34 2.89 -4.19
C GLN A 143 -1.24 2.25 -3.32
N LEU A 144 0.02 2.64 -3.52
CA LEU A 144 1.16 2.09 -2.78
C LEU A 144 1.34 2.71 -1.39
N SER A 145 0.95 3.98 -1.18
CA SER A 145 0.98 4.61 0.14
C SER A 145 0.06 3.92 1.14
N ASN A 146 -1.07 3.39 0.65
CA ASN A 146 -2.05 2.63 1.42
C ASN A 146 -1.66 1.15 1.62
N SER A 147 -0.59 0.67 0.99
CA SER A 147 -0.14 -0.71 1.15
C SER A 147 0.64 -0.92 2.45
N GLN A 148 0.55 -2.12 3.05
CA GLN A 148 1.35 -2.47 4.24
C GLN A 148 2.83 -2.75 3.92
N ASP A 149 3.23 -2.72 2.64
CA ASP A 149 4.60 -2.99 2.21
C ASP A 149 5.50 -1.75 2.38
N ALA A 150 6.19 -1.70 3.52
CA ALA A 150 7.08 -0.60 3.87
C ALA A 150 8.28 -0.44 2.91
N LEU A 151 8.68 -1.49 2.19
CA LEU A 151 9.78 -1.43 1.21
C LEU A 151 9.27 -0.77 -0.07
N ALA A 152 8.12 -1.21 -0.59
CA ALA A 152 7.52 -0.63 -1.78
C ALA A 152 7.17 0.85 -1.60
N ARG A 153 6.65 1.23 -0.42
CA ARG A 153 6.37 2.63 -0.08
C ARG A 153 7.64 3.49 -0.05
N ARG A 154 8.72 2.99 0.57
CA ARG A 154 10.03 3.69 0.58
C ARG A 154 10.63 3.82 -0.82
N TRP A 155 10.54 2.76 -1.63
CA TRP A 155 11.01 2.81 -3.01
C TRP A 155 10.24 3.86 -3.80
N LEU A 156 8.92 3.89 -3.69
CA LEU A 156 8.10 4.85 -4.42
C LEU A 156 8.36 6.30 -3.99
N LEU A 157 8.49 6.57 -2.69
CA LEU A 157 8.81 7.92 -2.22
C LEU A 157 10.17 8.40 -2.70
N ARG A 158 11.17 7.51 -2.72
CA ARG A 158 12.53 7.87 -3.14
C ARG A 158 12.68 7.97 -4.66
N TRP A 159 12.04 7.06 -5.40
CA TRP A 159 12.28 6.91 -6.84
C TRP A 159 11.14 7.47 -7.69
N GLY A 160 9.89 7.44 -7.24
CA GLY A 160 8.75 7.96 -7.99
C GLY A 160 8.93 9.44 -8.37
N VAL A 161 9.41 10.26 -7.43
CA VAL A 161 9.71 11.69 -7.67
C VAL A 161 10.85 11.86 -8.68
N VAL A 162 11.90 11.03 -8.60
CA VAL A 162 13.04 11.08 -9.53
C VAL A 162 12.59 10.74 -10.95
N LEU A 163 11.74 9.71 -11.11
CA LEU A 163 11.20 9.32 -12.41
C LEU A 163 10.32 10.42 -13.01
N LEU A 164 9.46 11.07 -12.21
CA LEU A 164 8.67 12.22 -12.66
C LEU A 164 9.56 13.38 -13.11
N ASN A 165 10.55 13.78 -12.29
CA ASN A 165 11.46 14.86 -12.65
C ASN A 165 12.24 14.54 -13.93
N CYS A 166 12.68 13.29 -14.10
CA CYS A 166 13.30 12.84 -15.34
C CYS A 166 12.34 12.96 -16.53
N SER A 167 11.08 12.51 -16.40
CA SER A 167 10.13 12.59 -17.52
C SER A 167 9.84 14.03 -17.92
N HIS A 168 9.67 14.95 -16.96
CA HIS A 168 9.45 16.37 -17.24
C HIS A 168 10.61 16.98 -18.05
N VAL A 169 11.86 16.69 -17.67
CA VAL A 169 13.01 17.22 -18.42
C VAL A 169 13.13 16.60 -19.81
N VAL A 170 12.77 15.32 -19.97
CA VAL A 170 12.74 14.67 -21.28
C VAL A 170 11.66 15.25 -22.17
N TRP A 171 10.49 15.59 -21.63
CA TRP A 171 9.45 16.33 -22.36
C TRP A 171 9.92 17.74 -22.75
N GLN A 172 10.53 18.49 -21.83
CA GLN A 172 11.14 19.78 -22.16
C GLN A 172 12.19 19.67 -23.27
N LEU A 173 13.00 18.61 -23.26
CA LEU A 173 13.97 18.37 -24.32
C LEU A 173 13.28 18.05 -25.64
N ARG A 174 12.17 17.30 -25.63
CA ARG A 174 11.39 16.93 -26.82
C ARG A 174 10.67 18.12 -27.44
N ASP A 175 10.07 18.97 -26.61
CA ASP A 175 9.33 20.16 -27.02
C ASP A 175 10.26 21.32 -27.40
N TRP A 176 11.55 21.21 -27.09
CA TRP A 176 12.53 22.20 -27.52
C TRP A 176 12.71 22.15 -29.04
N GLU A 177 12.37 23.26 -29.69
CA GLU A 177 12.52 23.46 -31.13
C GLU A 177 13.56 24.54 -31.43
N SER A 178 14.39 24.29 -32.44
CA SER A 178 15.30 25.29 -32.99
C SER A 178 15.08 25.40 -34.49
N ARG A 179 15.17 26.62 -35.01
CA ARG A 179 15.20 26.90 -36.46
C ARG A 179 16.42 26.27 -37.15
N SER A 180 17.40 25.80 -36.39
CA SER A 180 18.62 25.19 -36.92
C SER A 180 18.54 23.66 -36.89
N ASP A 181 18.58 23.06 -38.08
CA ASP A 181 18.64 21.60 -38.27
C ASP A 181 19.74 20.86 -37.47
N PRO A 182 20.97 21.39 -37.27
CA PRO A 182 22.00 20.64 -36.53
C PRO A 182 21.70 20.48 -35.05
N LEU A 183 21.09 21.47 -34.38
CA LEU A 183 20.77 21.36 -32.95
C LEU A 183 19.61 20.40 -32.71
N SER A 184 18.64 20.33 -33.63
CA SER A 184 17.57 19.32 -33.59
C SER A 184 18.12 17.89 -33.67
N ARG A 185 19.21 17.67 -34.41
CA ARG A 185 19.91 16.36 -34.42
C ARG A 185 20.60 16.06 -33.09
N VAL A 186 21.18 17.06 -32.44
CA VAL A 186 21.80 16.90 -31.11
C VAL A 186 20.75 16.54 -30.06
N ARG A 187 19.61 17.23 -30.07
CA ARG A 187 18.44 16.90 -29.23
C ARG A 187 17.99 15.45 -29.42
N ASP A 188 17.77 15.06 -30.68
CA ASP A 188 17.32 13.70 -31.00
C ASP A 188 18.36 12.64 -30.59
N ASN A 189 19.66 12.95 -30.72
CA ASN A 189 20.73 12.10 -30.22
C ASN A 189 20.67 11.96 -28.69
N CYS A 190 20.50 13.07 -27.95
CA CYS A 190 20.35 13.04 -26.49
C CYS A 190 19.18 12.15 -26.06
N ILE A 191 18.03 12.23 -26.73
CA ILE A 191 16.87 11.36 -26.47
C ILE A 191 17.23 9.89 -26.77
N SER A 192 17.95 9.62 -27.86
CA SER A 192 18.35 8.27 -28.22
C SER A 192 19.31 7.62 -27.21
N LEU A 193 20.17 8.41 -26.55
CA LEU A 193 21.09 7.96 -25.50
C LEU A 193 20.37 7.48 -24.24
N LEU A 194 19.12 7.90 -24.02
CA LEU A 194 18.29 7.47 -22.88
C LEU A 194 17.83 6.02 -23.04
N ARG A 195 17.89 5.48 -24.26
CA ARG A 195 17.47 4.11 -24.54
C ARG A 195 18.35 3.13 -23.79
N GLY A 196 17.74 2.34 -22.92
CA GLY A 196 18.43 1.31 -22.15
C GLY A 196 19.01 1.80 -20.83
N VAL A 197 18.83 3.06 -20.43
CA VAL A 197 19.15 3.53 -19.07
C VAL A 197 18.36 2.74 -18.00
N MET A 198 17.12 2.36 -18.34
CA MET A 198 16.25 1.60 -17.45
C MET A 198 15.55 0.44 -18.17
N SER A 199 15.15 -0.58 -17.40
CA SER A 199 14.27 -1.65 -17.82
C SER A 199 13.19 -1.91 -16.76
N GLU A 200 12.23 -2.80 -17.05
CA GLU A 200 11.25 -3.26 -16.05
C GLU A 200 11.91 -3.83 -14.78
N ARG A 201 13.11 -4.40 -14.92
CA ARG A 201 13.88 -5.00 -13.82
C ARG A 201 14.62 -3.96 -12.97
N GLY A 202 14.74 -2.72 -13.45
CA GLY A 202 15.39 -1.61 -12.77
C GLY A 202 16.42 -0.90 -13.65
N VAL A 203 17.18 -0.01 -13.01
CA VAL A 203 18.22 0.83 -13.64
C VAL A 203 19.39 -0.03 -14.10
N GLN A 204 19.83 0.20 -15.34
CA GLN A 204 21.02 -0.44 -15.90
C GLN A 204 22.23 0.44 -15.62
N GLN A 205 22.96 0.19 -14.53
CA GLN A 205 24.03 1.10 -14.09
C GLN A 205 25.13 1.34 -15.15
N LYS A 206 25.50 0.31 -15.93
CA LYS A 206 26.51 0.46 -16.98
C LYS A 206 26.07 1.39 -18.11
N SER A 207 24.84 1.25 -18.59
CA SER A 207 24.31 2.13 -19.65
C SER A 207 24.04 3.52 -19.09
N LEU A 208 23.51 3.64 -17.87
CA LEU A 208 23.34 4.92 -17.19
C LEU A 208 24.65 5.71 -17.11
N ALA A 209 25.74 5.09 -16.64
CA ALA A 209 27.03 5.75 -16.53
C ALA A 209 27.55 6.23 -17.90
N ALA A 210 27.44 5.39 -18.94
CA ALA A 210 27.82 5.77 -20.31
C ALA A 210 26.96 6.91 -20.87
N THR A 211 25.65 6.88 -20.62
CA THR A 211 24.72 7.95 -21.01
C THR A 211 25.04 9.25 -20.30
N LEU A 212 25.34 9.21 -18.99
CA LEU A 212 25.71 10.40 -18.22
C LEU A 212 27.01 11.03 -18.72
N GLU A 213 28.03 10.22 -19.02
CA GLU A 213 29.29 10.70 -19.58
C GLU A 213 29.08 11.39 -20.94
N GLU A 214 28.25 10.80 -21.81
CA GLU A 214 27.98 11.37 -23.13
C GLU A 214 27.11 12.65 -23.05
N LEU A 215 26.10 12.68 -22.18
CA LEU A 215 25.31 13.90 -21.92
C LEU A 215 26.19 15.03 -21.39
N GLN A 216 27.15 14.72 -20.51
CA GLN A 216 28.12 15.69 -20.00
C GLN A 216 28.97 16.28 -21.14
N ARG A 217 29.54 15.43 -22.01
CA ARG A 217 30.34 15.87 -23.15
C ARG A 217 29.55 16.75 -24.11
N ILE A 218 28.30 16.38 -24.41
CA ILE A 218 27.39 17.17 -25.26
C ILE A 218 27.12 18.53 -24.61
N CYS A 219 26.81 18.55 -23.32
CA CYS A 219 26.59 19.79 -22.57
C CYS A 219 27.80 20.73 -22.65
N ASP A 220 29.00 20.23 -22.39
CA ASP A 220 30.24 21.03 -22.41
C ASP A 220 30.58 21.55 -23.82
N SER A 221 30.23 20.79 -24.86
CA SER A 221 30.37 21.24 -26.25
C SER A 221 29.37 22.36 -26.59
N LEU A 222 28.10 22.20 -26.20
CA LEU A 222 27.04 23.17 -26.47
C LEU A 222 27.23 24.47 -25.67
N ALA A 223 27.70 24.39 -24.43
CA ALA A 223 27.94 25.55 -23.56
C ALA A 223 29.02 26.49 -24.10
N ARG A 224 30.03 25.95 -24.80
CA ARG A 224 31.10 26.72 -25.46
C ARG A 224 30.66 27.38 -26.76
N HIS A 225 29.47 27.04 -27.27
CA HIS A 225 28.96 27.60 -28.51
C HIS A 225 28.46 29.04 -28.30
N HIS A 226 28.60 29.87 -29.33
CA HIS A 226 28.25 31.30 -29.27
C HIS A 226 26.74 31.54 -29.47
N GLN A 227 26.04 30.58 -30.09
CA GLN A 227 24.61 30.71 -30.38
C GLN A 227 23.77 30.57 -29.10
N PRO A 228 22.78 31.46 -28.86
CA PRO A 228 21.94 31.41 -27.68
C PRO A 228 21.12 30.12 -27.60
N ALA A 229 20.59 29.64 -28.72
CA ALA A 229 19.85 28.37 -28.79
C ALA A 229 20.70 27.15 -28.35
N ALA A 230 21.99 27.14 -28.65
CA ALA A 230 22.88 26.06 -28.21
C ALA A 230 23.08 26.09 -26.68
N ARG A 231 23.13 27.29 -26.07
CA ARG A 231 23.23 27.44 -24.61
C ARG A 231 21.93 27.04 -23.90
N GLU A 232 20.77 27.35 -24.48
CA GLU A 232 19.49 26.87 -23.97
C GLU A 232 19.41 25.35 -23.99
N LEU A 233 19.81 24.72 -25.10
CA LEU A 233 19.88 23.26 -25.20
C LEU A 233 20.86 22.69 -24.18
N ALA A 234 22.04 23.31 -23.99
CA ALA A 234 23.00 22.89 -22.96
C ALA A 234 22.36 22.90 -21.55
N ALA A 235 21.57 23.93 -21.22
CA ALA A 235 20.89 24.02 -19.93
C ALA A 235 19.81 22.94 -19.73
N ILE A 236 19.15 22.50 -20.80
CA ILE A 236 18.19 21.37 -20.74
C ILE A 236 18.95 20.04 -20.59
N VAL A 237 20.01 19.83 -21.37
CA VAL A 237 20.86 18.62 -21.30
C VAL A 237 21.53 18.49 -19.93
N TRP A 238 21.98 19.60 -19.33
CA TRP A 238 22.50 19.62 -17.97
C TRP A 238 21.45 19.22 -16.94
N ARG A 239 20.23 19.76 -17.04
CA ARG A 239 19.12 19.36 -16.17
C ARG A 239 18.79 17.88 -16.31
N LEU A 240 18.89 17.33 -17.52
CA LEU A 240 18.68 15.91 -17.79
C LEU A 240 19.79 15.06 -17.14
N TYR A 241 21.04 15.50 -17.25
CA TYR A 241 22.16 14.87 -16.55
C TYR A 241 21.93 14.85 -15.02
N CYS A 242 21.53 15.99 -14.43
CA CYS A 242 21.28 16.08 -12.98
C CYS A 242 20.07 15.26 -12.50
N SER A 243 19.03 15.10 -13.32
CA SER A 243 17.89 14.27 -12.97
C SER A 243 18.24 12.78 -13.07
N LEU A 244 18.97 12.37 -14.11
CA LEU A 244 19.40 11.00 -14.32
C LEU A 244 20.49 10.53 -13.34
N SER A 245 21.40 11.40 -12.92
CA SER A 245 22.47 11.04 -11.97
C SER A 245 21.91 10.58 -10.62
N GLN A 246 20.71 11.02 -10.25
CA GLN A 246 20.02 10.53 -9.06
C GLN A 246 19.74 9.03 -9.14
N LEU A 247 19.54 8.48 -10.35
CA LEU A 247 19.31 7.05 -10.59
C LEU A 247 20.55 6.18 -10.31
N GLU A 248 21.75 6.75 -10.19
CA GLU A 248 22.95 5.99 -9.80
C GLU A 248 22.84 5.40 -8.40
N GLN A 249 22.10 6.08 -7.51
CA GLN A 249 21.86 5.60 -6.14
C GLN A 249 20.77 4.53 -6.09
N ALA A 250 20.16 4.17 -7.23
CA ALA A 250 19.12 3.15 -7.28
C ALA A 250 19.71 1.76 -7.10
N PRO A 251 19.03 0.87 -6.35
CA PRO A 251 19.49 -0.50 -6.21
C PRO A 251 19.62 -1.15 -7.60
N PRO A 252 20.74 -1.83 -7.87
CA PRO A 252 20.98 -2.44 -9.18
C PRO A 252 19.93 -3.50 -9.51
N GLN A 253 19.88 -3.87 -10.79
CA GLN A 253 18.95 -4.90 -11.26
C GLN A 253 19.09 -6.18 -10.45
N GLY A 254 17.97 -6.69 -9.92
CA GLY A 254 17.92 -7.95 -9.18
C GLY A 254 18.09 -7.85 -7.66
N THR A 255 18.51 -6.71 -7.10
CA THR A 255 18.77 -6.59 -5.64
C THR A 255 17.49 -6.47 -4.80
N GLN A 256 16.31 -6.28 -5.41
CA GLN A 256 15.02 -6.26 -4.70
C GLN A 256 14.34 -7.64 -4.62
N ALA A 257 15.05 -8.72 -4.96
CA ALA A 257 14.51 -10.07 -5.04
C ALA A 257 14.70 -10.93 -3.77
N SER A 258 15.39 -10.45 -2.73
CA SER A 258 15.51 -11.13 -1.44
C SER A 258 14.67 -10.45 -0.37
#